data_AF-A0AAW4G6X7-F1
#
_entry.id   AF-A0AAW4G6X7-F1
#
_cell.length_a   1.000
_cell.length_b   1.000
_cell.length_c   1.000
_cell.angle_alpha   90.00
_cell.angle_beta   90.00
_cell.angle_gamma   90.00
#
_symmetry.space_group_name_H-M   'P 1'
#
loop_
_entity.id
_entity.type
_entity.pdbx_description
1 polymer ?
#
loop_
_entity_poly.entity_id
_entity_poly.type
_entity_poly.pdbx_seq_one_letter_code
_entity_poly.pdbx_strand_id
1 'polypeptide(L)'
;MKVAEENLSLSDLQIWISSALEPMVGHEAVNDDDGDFPIQFDTGAAFITAVEDEKAIHVFSPLVIDIVETDYAGFVVQRLNRAHPALKFFLVGDTIRVRAILYADPPVEAHLIRCLTEFESVMTDGAEIAQDVGGTFAWEPGAKDEDDDDEELPTPIMILIQLDADGDHPLSPEDVARICDDDGAAILRYIRIVEEQMINWRNSADDALATGDTDEAEACLHEARGWEKTARDLRGALRHVALGSS
;
A
#
# COMPACT_ATOMS: atom_id res chain seq x y z
N MET A 1 -8.39 -10.44 43.01
CA MET A 1 -9.10 -9.56 42.08
C MET A 1 -8.65 -9.96 40.69
N LYS A 2 -9.44 -10.78 40.00
CA LYS A 2 -9.17 -11.20 38.62
C LYS A 2 -9.87 -10.15 37.75
N VAL A 3 -9.11 -9.19 37.22
CA VAL A 3 -9.61 -8.43 36.07
C VAL A 3 -9.64 -9.45 34.94
N ALA A 4 -10.83 -9.72 34.41
CA ALA A 4 -10.91 -10.42 33.14
C ALA A 4 -10.28 -9.45 32.13
N GLU A 5 -9.08 -9.76 31.64
CA GLU A 5 -8.51 -9.10 30.47
C GLU A 5 -9.41 -9.48 29.30
N GLU A 6 -10.40 -8.64 29.00
CA GLU A 6 -10.98 -8.59 27.66
C GLU A 6 -9.84 -8.19 26.74
N ASN A 7 -9.26 -9.18 26.04
CA ASN A 7 -8.34 -8.90 24.95
C ASN A 7 -9.14 -8.17 23.87
N LEU A 8 -8.67 -7.00 23.47
CA LEU A 8 -9.16 -6.33 22.27
C LEU A 8 -8.90 -7.24 21.08
N SER A 9 -9.96 -7.58 20.34
CA SER A 9 -9.80 -8.24 19.04
C SER A 9 -9.18 -7.29 18.02
N LEU A 10 -8.68 -7.81 16.91
CA LEU A 10 -8.23 -6.99 15.77
C LEU A 10 -9.27 -5.92 15.39
N SER A 11 -10.55 -6.31 15.30
CA SER A 11 -11.64 -5.40 14.94
C SER A 11 -11.89 -4.33 16.00
N ASP A 12 -11.77 -4.67 17.29
CA ASP A 12 -11.89 -3.67 18.35
C ASP A 12 -10.77 -2.63 18.28
N LEU A 13 -9.55 -3.08 17.95
CA LEU A 13 -8.40 -2.18 17.80
C LEU A 13 -8.51 -1.30 16.56
N GLN A 14 -9.03 -1.81 15.44
CA GLN A 14 -9.30 -1.02 14.23
C GLN A 14 -10.38 0.05 14.48
N ILE A 15 -11.49 -0.30 15.15
CA ILE A 15 -12.51 0.67 15.54
C ILE A 15 -11.90 1.76 16.44
N TRP A 16 -11.06 1.35 17.40
CA TRP A 16 -10.37 2.29 18.28
C TRP A 16 -9.43 3.23 17.51
N ILE A 17 -8.65 2.71 16.55
CA ILE A 17 -7.75 3.51 15.71
C ILE A 17 -8.54 4.54 14.92
N SER A 18 -9.63 4.12 14.26
CA SER A 18 -10.48 5.02 13.47
C SER A 18 -11.01 6.19 14.33
N SER A 19 -11.60 5.88 15.49
CA SER A 19 -12.09 6.91 16.42
C SER A 19 -10.99 7.79 17.01
N ALA A 20 -9.78 7.27 17.23
CA ALA A 20 -8.65 8.04 17.74
C ALA A 20 -8.09 9.03 16.70
N LEU A 21 -8.27 8.75 15.41
CA LEU A 21 -7.78 9.58 14.30
C LEU A 21 -8.78 10.66 13.87
N GLU A 22 -10.08 10.44 14.09
CA GLU A 22 -11.15 11.39 13.76
C GLU A 22 -10.86 12.86 14.16
N PRO A 23 -10.37 13.17 15.38
CA PRO A 23 -10.09 14.55 15.78
C PRO A 23 -8.96 15.20 14.98
N MET A 24 -8.05 14.39 14.42
CA MET A 24 -6.89 14.84 13.68
C MET A 24 -7.21 15.03 12.18
N VAL A 25 -7.90 14.07 11.56
CA VAL A 25 -8.23 14.12 10.12
C VAL A 25 -9.55 14.84 9.82
N GLY A 26 -10.41 15.02 10.82
CA GLY A 26 -11.67 15.76 10.71
C GLY A 26 -12.85 14.96 10.12
N HIS A 27 -12.62 13.70 9.78
CA HIS A 27 -13.62 12.73 9.31
C HIS A 27 -13.31 11.34 9.88
N GLU A 28 -14.20 10.37 9.65
CA GLU A 28 -13.92 8.97 10.00
C GLU A 28 -12.71 8.47 9.20
N ALA A 29 -11.71 7.93 9.89
CA ALA A 29 -10.57 7.32 9.24
C ALA A 29 -10.97 5.93 8.73
N VAL A 30 -10.79 5.70 7.44
CA VAL A 30 -11.13 4.46 6.75
C VAL A 30 -9.85 3.68 6.51
N ASN A 31 -9.87 2.38 6.77
CA ASN A 31 -8.78 1.50 6.40
C ASN A 31 -8.89 1.10 4.92
N ASP A 32 -7.75 0.88 4.28
CA ASP A 32 -7.67 0.26 2.96
C ASP A 32 -7.92 -1.26 3.01
N ASP A 33 -7.82 -1.90 1.84
CA ASP A 33 -8.02 -3.34 1.66
C ASP A 33 -6.95 -4.20 2.35
N ASP A 34 -5.77 -3.64 2.64
CA ASP A 34 -4.70 -4.29 3.40
C ASP A 34 -4.93 -4.15 4.93
N GLY A 35 -5.92 -3.34 5.34
CA GLY A 35 -6.28 -3.09 6.74
C GLY A 35 -5.53 -1.93 7.37
N ASP A 36 -4.84 -1.13 6.55
CA ASP A 36 -4.03 0.01 6.97
C ASP A 36 -4.84 1.31 6.85
N PHE A 37 -4.67 2.23 7.79
CA PHE A 37 -5.26 3.57 7.72
C PHE A 37 -4.24 4.52 7.09
N PRO A 38 -4.43 4.96 5.84
CA PRO A 38 -3.60 6.01 5.25
C PRO A 38 -3.93 7.36 5.91
N ILE A 39 -2.88 8.07 6.31
CA ILE A 39 -2.97 9.39 6.93
C ILE A 39 -2.07 10.34 6.16
N GLN A 40 -2.70 11.35 5.58
CA GLN A 40 -2.02 12.43 4.89
C GLN A 40 -1.82 13.62 5.84
N PHE A 41 -0.59 14.14 5.85
CA PHE A 41 -0.21 15.40 6.46
C PHE A 41 0.05 16.42 5.35
N ASP A 42 0.19 17.70 5.73
CA ASP A 42 0.61 18.76 4.80
C ASP A 42 2.02 18.54 4.21
N THR A 43 2.81 17.65 4.82
CA THR A 43 4.23 17.45 4.50
C THR A 43 4.60 15.99 4.20
N GLY A 44 3.65 15.05 4.24
CA GLY A 44 3.94 13.62 4.13
C GLY A 44 2.72 12.72 4.22
N ALA A 45 2.94 11.42 4.16
CA ALA A 45 1.93 10.41 4.45
C ALA A 45 2.47 9.33 5.40
N ALA A 46 1.59 8.73 6.20
CA ALA A 46 1.89 7.57 7.03
C ALA A 46 0.75 6.56 6.99
N PHE A 47 1.09 5.29 7.16
CA PHE A 47 0.15 4.18 7.23
C PHE A 47 0.12 3.65 8.65
N ILE A 48 -1.07 3.30 9.13
CA ILE A 48 -1.29 2.81 10.49
C ILE A 48 -1.96 1.45 10.41
N THR A 49 -1.42 0.43 11.06
CA THR A 49 -1.99 -0.92 11.04
C THR A 49 -2.10 -1.52 12.43
N ALA A 50 -3.15 -2.31 12.64
CA ALA A 50 -3.38 -3.05 13.87
C ALA A 50 -2.75 -4.45 13.77
N VAL A 51 -1.91 -4.81 14.74
CA VAL A 51 -1.24 -6.11 14.79
C VAL A 51 -1.70 -6.86 16.03
N GLU A 52 -2.68 -7.76 15.85
CA GLU A 52 -3.36 -8.48 16.92
C GLU A 52 -2.40 -9.35 17.75
N ASP A 53 -1.55 -10.14 17.09
CA ASP A 53 -0.59 -11.04 17.76
C ASP A 53 0.43 -10.30 18.63
N GLU A 54 0.77 -9.07 18.25
CA GLU A 54 1.69 -8.21 18.99
C GLU A 54 0.98 -7.30 19.99
N LYS A 55 -0.35 -7.25 19.94
CA LYS A 55 -1.18 -6.25 20.64
C LYS A 55 -0.62 -4.85 20.44
N ALA A 56 -0.37 -4.49 19.19
CA ALA A 56 0.32 -3.27 18.85
C ALA A 56 -0.30 -2.56 17.66
N ILE A 57 -0.04 -1.26 17.59
CA ILE A 57 -0.30 -0.41 16.43
C ILE A 57 1.06 -0.11 15.81
N HIS A 58 1.20 -0.41 14.53
CA HIS A 58 2.38 -0.06 13.76
C HIS A 58 2.07 1.18 12.93
N VAL A 59 2.93 2.19 13.02
CA VAL A 59 2.88 3.37 12.15
C VAL A 59 4.11 3.30 11.26
N PHE A 60 3.96 3.44 9.95
CA PHE A 60 5.09 3.32 9.03
C PHE A 60 4.91 4.15 7.78
N SER A 61 6.02 4.45 7.11
CA SER A 61 6.02 5.16 5.83
C SER A 61 7.32 4.93 5.06
N PRO A 62 7.29 4.82 3.72
CA PRO A 62 8.48 5.11 2.92
C PRO A 62 8.85 6.59 3.10
N LEU A 63 10.12 6.88 3.39
CA LEU A 63 10.60 8.25 3.55
C LEU A 63 11.31 8.72 2.28
N VAL A 64 12.25 7.93 1.76
CA VAL A 64 13.00 8.25 0.55
C VAL A 64 13.09 6.99 -0.31
N ILE A 65 12.80 7.11 -1.60
CA ILE A 65 12.88 6.06 -2.63
C ILE A 65 13.98 6.38 -3.65
N ASP A 66 14.24 5.46 -4.58
CA ASP A 66 15.19 5.61 -5.68
C ASP A 66 16.60 6.07 -5.27
N ILE A 67 17.07 5.59 -4.11
CA ILE A 67 18.36 6.01 -3.54
C ILE A 67 19.51 5.47 -4.39
N VAL A 68 20.31 6.39 -4.94
CA VAL A 68 21.52 6.05 -5.70
C VAL A 68 22.71 5.73 -4.77
N GLU A 69 22.86 6.43 -3.65
CA GLU A 69 24.01 6.31 -2.75
C GLU A 69 23.72 5.44 -1.51
N THR A 70 23.44 4.15 -1.71
CA THR A 70 22.97 3.25 -0.63
C THR A 70 23.95 3.09 0.54
N ASP A 71 25.27 3.09 0.30
CA ASP A 71 26.28 3.05 1.37
C ASP A 71 26.23 4.30 2.27
N TYR A 72 26.04 5.48 1.68
CA TYR A 72 25.89 6.73 2.44
C TYR A 72 24.52 6.81 3.13
N ALA A 73 23.46 6.30 2.48
CA ALA A 73 22.13 6.19 3.09
C ALA A 73 22.16 5.38 4.39
N GLY A 74 22.98 4.33 4.48
CA GLY A 74 23.20 3.59 5.73
C GLY A 74 23.72 4.47 6.88
N PHE A 75 24.61 5.42 6.59
CA PHE A 75 25.08 6.41 7.58
C PHE A 75 23.97 7.40 7.95
N VAL A 76 23.22 7.91 6.98
CA VAL A 76 22.08 8.82 7.21
C VAL A 76 21.02 8.16 8.10
N VAL A 77 20.71 6.88 7.87
CA VAL A 77 19.79 6.08 8.73
C VAL A 77 20.28 6.03 10.18
N GLN A 78 21.58 5.88 10.43
CA GLN A 78 22.11 5.90 11.81
C GLN A 78 21.98 7.28 12.46
N ARG A 79 22.18 8.35 11.68
CA ARG A 79 21.96 9.74 12.14
C ARG A 79 20.49 9.98 12.50
N LEU A 80 19.56 9.57 11.65
CA LEU A 80 18.12 9.68 11.88
C LEU A 80 17.67 8.91 13.14
N ASN A 81 18.09 7.66 13.27
CA ASN A 81 17.80 6.85 14.47
C ASN A 81 18.34 7.49 15.77
N ARG A 82 19.46 8.22 15.71
CA ARG A 82 20.00 8.93 16.86
C ARG A 82 19.24 10.22 17.17
N ALA A 83 18.74 10.91 16.15
CA ALA A 83 18.01 12.17 16.28
C ALA A 83 16.55 11.96 16.74
N HIS A 84 15.94 10.85 16.36
CA HIS A 84 14.54 10.53 16.68
C HIS A 84 14.43 9.17 17.40
N PRO A 85 14.72 9.10 18.70
CA PRO A 85 14.80 7.82 19.43
C PRO A 85 13.48 7.04 19.52
N ALA A 86 12.35 7.69 19.31
CA ALA A 86 11.02 7.06 19.31
C ALA A 86 10.69 6.36 17.98
N LEU A 87 11.43 6.68 16.91
CA LEU A 87 11.22 6.17 15.57
C LEU A 87 12.35 5.22 15.19
N LYS A 88 12.05 4.27 14.31
CA LYS A 88 13.04 3.37 13.74
C LYS A 88 13.15 3.56 12.24
N PHE A 89 14.34 3.98 11.81
CA PHE A 89 14.72 4.09 10.41
C PHE A 89 15.53 2.88 9.98
N PHE A 90 15.31 2.42 8.77
CA PHE A 90 16.05 1.32 8.17
C PHE A 90 16.05 1.44 6.64
N LEU A 91 17.15 1.00 6.03
CA LEU A 91 17.32 0.93 4.57
C LEU A 91 16.96 -0.49 4.11
N VAL A 92 16.07 -0.60 3.12
CA VAL A 92 15.75 -1.86 2.44
C VAL A 92 15.86 -1.60 0.94
N GLY A 93 16.79 -2.28 0.27
CA GLY A 93 17.12 -1.99 -1.12
C GLY A 93 17.60 -0.54 -1.26
N ASP A 94 16.86 0.22 -2.06
CA ASP A 94 17.05 1.64 -2.38
C ASP A 94 16.05 2.56 -1.65
N THR A 95 15.39 2.07 -0.60
CA THR A 95 14.34 2.81 0.11
C THR A 95 14.66 2.95 1.59
N ILE A 96 14.68 4.19 2.10
CA ILE A 96 14.66 4.45 3.54
C ILE A 96 13.21 4.41 4.00
N ARG A 97 12.93 3.55 4.99
CA ARG A 97 11.63 3.45 5.65
C ARG A 97 11.72 3.92 7.09
N VAL A 98 10.64 4.50 7.58
CA VAL A 98 10.44 4.87 8.99
C VAL A 98 9.29 4.06 9.58
N ARG A 99 9.44 3.60 10.81
CA ARG A 99 8.38 2.93 11.57
C ARG A 99 8.39 3.30 13.05
N ALA A 100 7.23 3.17 13.69
CA ALA A 100 7.06 3.12 15.14
C ALA A 100 6.10 1.99 15.51
N ILE A 101 6.27 1.46 16.71
CA ILE A 101 5.39 0.43 17.29
C ILE A 101 4.87 0.96 18.61
N LEU A 102 3.55 0.99 18.76
CA LEU A 102 2.84 1.40 19.96
C LEU A 102 2.12 0.20 20.54
N TYR A 103 2.40 -0.16 21.79
CA TYR A 103 1.62 -1.18 22.47
C TYR A 103 0.18 -0.71 22.70
N ALA A 104 -0.76 -1.62 22.53
CA ALA A 104 -2.21 -1.38 22.54
C ALA A 104 -2.94 -2.21 23.62
N ASP A 105 -2.26 -2.54 24.72
CA ASP A 105 -2.82 -3.27 25.85
C ASP A 105 -2.63 -2.55 27.21
N PRO A 106 -3.33 -1.41 27.45
CA PRO A 106 -4.40 -0.82 26.64
C PRO A 106 -3.90 0.24 25.63
N PRO A 107 -4.69 0.56 24.58
CA PRO A 107 -4.34 1.61 23.63
C PRO A 107 -4.52 2.99 24.27
N VAL A 108 -3.63 3.92 23.92
CA VAL A 108 -3.59 5.29 24.47
C VAL A 108 -3.55 6.30 23.33
N GLU A 109 -4.63 7.07 23.17
CA GLU A 109 -4.83 8.03 22.08
C GLU A 109 -3.69 9.05 22.01
N ALA A 110 -3.30 9.58 23.17
CA ALA A 110 -2.20 10.54 23.26
C ALA A 110 -0.85 9.99 22.78
N HIS A 111 -0.62 8.67 22.83
CA HIS A 111 0.60 8.06 22.28
C HIS A 111 0.55 7.97 20.75
N LEU A 112 -0.61 7.65 20.18
CA LEU A 112 -0.80 7.63 18.73
C LEU A 112 -0.63 9.02 18.13
N ILE A 113 -1.33 10.02 18.68
CA ILE A 113 -1.23 11.42 18.22
C ILE A 113 0.21 11.91 18.30
N ARG A 114 0.89 11.69 19.44
CA ARG A 114 2.29 12.09 19.60
C ARG A 114 3.20 11.39 18.59
N CYS A 115 2.97 10.10 18.32
CA CYS A 115 3.73 9.38 17.31
C CYS A 115 3.58 10.01 15.92
N LEU A 116 2.35 10.36 15.54
CA LEU A 116 2.06 10.99 14.24
C LEU A 116 2.69 12.39 14.13
N THR A 117 2.72 13.17 15.20
CA THR A 117 3.47 14.44 15.24
C THR A 117 4.96 14.26 15.01
N GLU A 118 5.57 13.19 15.54
CA GLU A 118 6.99 12.89 15.28
C GLU A 118 7.23 12.46 13.83
N PHE A 119 6.28 11.74 13.21
CA PHE A 119 6.33 11.42 11.78
C PHE A 119 6.27 12.70 10.93
N GLU A 120 5.28 13.56 11.16
CA GLU A 120 5.10 14.82 10.43
C GLU A 120 6.35 15.72 10.53
N SER A 121 6.97 15.78 11.72
CA SER A 121 8.23 16.49 11.95
C SER A 121 9.36 15.98 11.05
N VAL A 122 9.51 14.65 10.91
CA VAL A 122 10.51 14.05 10.03
C VAL A 122 10.18 14.27 8.56
N MET A 123 8.90 14.17 8.18
CA MET A 123 8.45 14.37 6.80
C MET A 123 8.70 15.79 6.30
N THR A 124 8.65 16.77 7.20
CA THR A 124 9.02 18.17 6.92
C THR A 124 10.45 18.30 6.39
N ASP A 125 11.38 17.45 6.87
CA ASP A 125 12.78 17.42 6.42
C ASP A 125 13.00 16.44 5.26
N GLY A 126 11.96 15.75 4.79
CA GLY A 126 12.06 14.62 3.86
C GLY A 126 12.73 14.94 2.53
N ALA A 127 12.47 16.11 1.95
CA ALA A 127 13.11 16.56 0.71
C ALA A 127 14.62 16.81 0.89
N GLU A 128 15.04 17.36 2.04
CA GLU A 128 16.47 17.55 2.34
C GLU A 128 17.15 16.19 2.54
N ILE A 129 16.51 15.27 3.27
CA ILE A 129 17.01 13.90 3.47
C ILE A 129 17.18 13.18 2.13
N ALA A 130 16.20 13.30 1.23
CA ALA A 130 16.25 12.71 -0.11
C ALA A 130 17.41 13.25 -0.94
N GLN A 131 17.59 14.58 -0.94
CA GLN A 131 18.71 15.24 -1.61
C GLN A 131 20.06 14.75 -1.05
N ASP A 132 20.17 14.60 0.27
CA ASP A 132 21.40 14.16 0.94
C ASP A 132 21.85 12.77 0.47
N VAL A 133 20.92 11.86 0.15
CA VAL A 133 21.21 10.48 -0.27
C VAL A 133 21.09 10.25 -1.78
N GLY A 134 20.81 11.31 -2.54
CA GLY A 134 20.58 11.22 -3.99
C GLY A 134 19.38 10.37 -4.36
N GLY A 135 18.31 10.42 -3.56
CA GLY A 135 17.02 9.76 -3.83
C GLY A 135 15.89 10.75 -4.04
N THR A 136 14.67 10.23 -4.09
CA THR A 136 13.42 10.99 -4.24
C THR A 136 12.63 10.95 -2.94
N PHE A 137 12.11 12.09 -2.49
CA PHE A 137 11.23 12.11 -1.33
C PHE A 137 9.95 11.35 -1.68
N ALA A 138 9.54 10.40 -0.85
CA ALA A 138 8.46 9.46 -1.18
C ALA A 138 7.05 10.11 -1.23
N TRP A 139 6.95 11.39 -0.88
CA TRP A 139 5.70 12.13 -0.88
C TRP A 139 5.81 13.37 -1.78
N GLU A 140 4.78 13.60 -2.60
CA GLU A 140 4.64 14.78 -3.42
C GLU A 140 3.44 15.65 -2.96
N PRO A 141 3.64 16.96 -2.72
CA PRO A 141 2.57 17.86 -2.33
C PRO A 141 1.53 18.00 -3.44
N GLY A 142 0.30 17.61 -3.15
CA GLY A 142 -0.79 17.74 -4.10
C GLY A 142 -0.93 16.56 -5.07
N ALA A 143 -0.23 15.45 -4.81
CA ALA A 143 -0.82 14.14 -5.07
C ALA A 143 -2.07 14.06 -4.20
N LYS A 144 -3.17 14.61 -4.75
CA LYS A 144 -4.50 14.23 -4.30
C LYS A 144 -4.61 12.73 -4.49
N ASP A 145 -5.62 12.13 -3.87
CA ASP A 145 -6.25 10.96 -4.47
C ASP A 145 -6.70 11.40 -5.89
N GLU A 146 -5.74 11.42 -6.83
CA GLU A 146 -6.04 11.33 -8.24
C GLU A 146 -6.57 9.91 -8.33
N ASP A 147 -7.88 9.81 -8.56
CA ASP A 147 -8.45 8.65 -9.21
C ASP A 147 -7.43 8.21 -10.27
N ASP A 148 -6.79 7.06 -10.02
CA ASP A 148 -5.57 6.58 -10.68
C ASP A 148 -5.92 6.05 -12.10
N ASP A 149 -6.50 6.94 -12.91
CA ASP A 149 -7.00 6.65 -14.25
C ASP A 149 -5.95 6.92 -15.34
N ASP A 150 -4.77 7.46 -15.00
CA ASP A 150 -3.74 7.83 -15.98
C ASP A 150 -2.28 7.42 -15.60
N GLU A 151 -2.06 6.50 -14.66
CA GLU A 151 -0.77 5.80 -14.60
C GLU A 151 -0.66 4.84 -15.80
N GLU A 152 0.28 5.09 -16.71
CA GLU A 152 0.54 4.21 -17.87
C GLU A 152 0.81 2.79 -17.36
N LEU A 153 -0.11 1.86 -17.68
CA LEU A 153 -0.06 0.48 -17.20
C LEU A 153 1.34 -0.11 -17.34
N PRO A 154 1.90 -0.76 -16.29
CA PRO A 154 3.19 -1.41 -16.38
C PRO A 154 3.30 -2.32 -17.61
N THR A 155 4.43 -2.25 -18.33
CA THR A 155 4.65 -3.00 -19.58
C THR A 155 4.31 -4.50 -19.48
N PRO A 156 4.62 -5.22 -18.39
CA PRO A 156 4.19 -6.61 -18.24
C PRO A 156 2.66 -6.80 -18.30
N ILE A 157 1.88 -5.92 -17.67
CA ILE A 157 0.42 -5.96 -17.71
C ILE A 157 -0.08 -5.71 -19.15
N MET A 158 0.47 -4.71 -19.84
CA MET A 158 0.12 -4.44 -21.25
C MET A 158 0.38 -5.65 -22.16
N ILE A 159 1.54 -6.31 -21.98
CA ILE A 159 1.89 -7.51 -22.75
C ILE A 159 0.89 -8.64 -22.48
N LEU A 160 0.50 -8.87 -21.23
CA LEU A 160 -0.46 -9.91 -20.86
C LEU A 160 -1.83 -9.66 -21.52
N ILE A 161 -2.34 -8.43 -21.47
CA ILE A 161 -3.61 -8.05 -22.10
C ILE A 161 -3.54 -8.26 -23.62
N GLN A 162 -2.43 -7.86 -24.26
CA GLN A 162 -2.28 -8.00 -25.72
C GLN A 162 -2.12 -9.44 -26.18
N LEU A 163 -1.36 -10.27 -25.44
CA LEU A 163 -1.12 -11.67 -25.81
C LEU A 163 -2.36 -12.54 -25.63
N ASP A 164 -3.30 -12.12 -24.80
CA ASP A 164 -4.49 -12.87 -24.45
C ASP A 164 -5.79 -12.22 -24.96
N ALA A 165 -5.69 -11.14 -25.75
CA ALA A 165 -6.82 -10.34 -26.23
C ALA A 165 -7.94 -11.15 -26.93
N ASP A 166 -7.57 -12.24 -27.62
CA ASP A 166 -8.52 -13.10 -28.35
C ASP A 166 -8.89 -14.39 -27.60
N GLY A 167 -8.27 -14.68 -26.44
CA GLY A 167 -8.53 -15.88 -25.62
C GLY A 167 -8.17 -17.23 -26.25
N ASP A 168 -7.68 -17.24 -27.50
CA ASP A 168 -7.37 -18.45 -28.27
C ASP A 168 -6.07 -19.15 -27.83
N HIS A 169 -5.20 -18.44 -27.11
CA HIS A 169 -3.90 -18.93 -26.67
C HIS A 169 -3.67 -18.65 -25.18
N PRO A 170 -4.25 -19.46 -24.28
CA PRO A 170 -4.10 -19.25 -22.84
C PRO A 170 -2.63 -19.34 -22.43
N LEU A 171 -2.15 -18.29 -21.75
CA LEU A 171 -0.78 -18.22 -21.24
C LEU A 171 -0.58 -19.22 -20.10
N SER A 172 0.55 -19.92 -20.11
CA SER A 172 0.92 -20.78 -18.99
C SER A 172 1.42 -19.95 -17.81
N PRO A 173 1.30 -20.43 -16.56
CA PRO A 173 1.86 -19.74 -15.39
C PRO A 173 3.37 -19.45 -15.51
N GLU A 174 4.12 -20.31 -16.21
CA GLU A 174 5.54 -20.13 -16.48
C GLU A 174 5.79 -18.98 -17.48
N ASP A 175 4.98 -18.89 -18.54
CA ASP A 175 5.08 -17.80 -19.50
C ASP A 175 4.75 -16.43 -18.87
N VAL A 176 3.72 -16.40 -18.02
CA VAL A 176 3.34 -15.18 -17.28
C VAL A 176 4.43 -14.79 -16.28
N ALA A 177 5.01 -15.75 -15.55
CA ALA A 177 6.13 -15.50 -14.64
C ALA A 177 7.34 -14.92 -15.39
N ARG A 178 7.67 -15.48 -16.56
CA ARG A 178 8.75 -15.00 -17.43
C ARG A 178 8.50 -13.59 -17.98
N ILE A 179 7.25 -13.23 -18.28
CA ILE A 179 6.88 -11.85 -18.67
C ILE A 179 7.09 -10.87 -17.51
N CYS A 180 6.94 -11.35 -16.27
CA CYS A 180 7.19 -10.58 -15.05
C CYS A 180 8.61 -10.76 -14.49
N ASP A 181 9.57 -11.20 -15.31
CA ASP A 181 10.99 -11.44 -14.94
C ASP A 181 11.19 -12.38 -13.72
N ASP A 182 10.23 -13.28 -13.48
CA ASP A 182 10.18 -14.17 -12.31
C ASP A 182 10.24 -13.43 -10.95
N ASP A 183 9.95 -12.12 -10.93
CA ASP A 183 9.96 -11.30 -9.74
C ASP A 183 8.61 -11.39 -9.01
N GLY A 184 8.56 -12.22 -7.97
CA GLY A 184 7.36 -12.40 -7.14
C GLY A 184 6.85 -11.11 -6.48
N ALA A 185 7.73 -10.16 -6.16
CA ALA A 185 7.31 -8.87 -5.59
C ALA A 185 6.69 -7.98 -6.67
N ALA A 186 7.20 -8.00 -7.89
CA ALA A 186 6.59 -7.31 -9.02
C ALA A 186 5.23 -7.92 -9.39
N ILE A 187 5.13 -9.26 -9.45
CA ILE A 187 3.87 -9.96 -9.73
C ILE A 187 2.79 -9.59 -8.70
N LEU A 188 3.14 -9.51 -7.41
CA LEU A 188 2.21 -9.06 -6.37
C LEU A 188 1.73 -7.63 -6.59
N ARG A 189 2.62 -6.70 -6.98
CA ARG A 189 2.21 -5.33 -7.33
C ARG A 189 1.25 -5.31 -8.53
N TYR A 190 1.54 -6.09 -9.57
CA TYR A 190 0.69 -6.14 -10.77
C TYR A 190 -0.69 -6.73 -10.50
N ILE A 191 -0.80 -7.70 -9.58
CA ILE A 191 -2.10 -8.23 -9.14
C ILE A 191 -2.96 -7.11 -8.55
N ARG A 192 -2.39 -6.23 -7.72
CA ARG A 192 -3.12 -5.11 -7.11
C ARG A 192 -3.65 -4.14 -8.17
N ILE A 193 -2.79 -3.69 -9.08
CA ILE A 193 -3.16 -2.78 -10.18
C ILE A 193 -4.31 -3.36 -11.03
N VAL A 194 -4.22 -4.64 -11.38
CA VAL A 194 -5.24 -5.29 -12.22
C VAL A 194 -6.56 -5.51 -11.48
N GLU A 195 -6.51 -5.79 -10.17
CA GLU A 195 -7.70 -5.96 -9.34
C GLU A 195 -8.43 -4.64 -9.11
N GLU A 196 -7.68 -3.55 -8.95
CA GLU A 196 -8.23 -2.19 -8.85
C GLU A 196 -8.97 -1.79 -10.13
N GLN A 197 -8.34 -1.98 -11.30
CA GLN A 197 -8.99 -1.75 -12.60
C GLN A 197 -10.27 -2.60 -12.73
N MET A 198 -10.26 -3.88 -12.33
CA MET A 198 -11.46 -4.73 -12.31
C MET A 198 -12.57 -4.16 -11.43
N ILE A 199 -12.25 -3.64 -10.25
CA ILE A 199 -13.22 -3.05 -9.31
C ILE A 199 -13.80 -1.77 -9.90
N ASN A 200 -12.97 -0.90 -10.48
CA ASN A 200 -13.41 0.34 -11.13
C ASN A 200 -14.43 0.04 -12.24
N TRP A 201 -14.14 -0.90 -13.13
CA TRP A 201 -15.07 -1.32 -14.18
C TRP A 201 -16.38 -1.92 -13.62
N ARG A 202 -16.34 -2.63 -12.48
CA ARG A 202 -17.56 -3.15 -11.84
C ARG A 202 -18.41 -2.04 -11.24
N ASN A 203 -17.78 -1.06 -10.58
CA ASN A 203 -18.46 0.10 -10.03
C ASN A 203 -19.12 0.92 -11.15
N SER A 204 -18.42 1.14 -12.27
CA SER A 204 -19.00 1.81 -13.45
C SER A 204 -20.20 1.05 -14.02
N ALA A 205 -20.17 -0.28 -14.03
CA ALA A 205 -21.32 -1.09 -14.45
C ALA A 205 -22.52 -0.91 -13.52
N ASP A 206 -22.30 -0.88 -12.20
CA ASP A 206 -23.36 -0.67 -11.21
C ASP A 206 -23.98 0.73 -11.35
N ASP A 207 -23.17 1.76 -11.60
CA ASP A 207 -23.63 3.13 -11.86
C ASP A 207 -24.44 3.23 -13.17
N ALA A 208 -24.00 2.57 -14.23
CA ALA A 208 -24.73 2.48 -15.50
C ALA A 208 -26.09 1.79 -15.31
N LEU A 209 -26.15 0.69 -14.54
CA LEU A 209 -27.40 0.02 -14.18
C LEU A 209 -28.32 0.93 -13.36
N ALA A 210 -27.78 1.69 -12.41
CA ALA A 210 -28.55 2.62 -11.57
C ALA A 210 -29.19 3.75 -12.39
N THR A 211 -28.54 4.15 -13.50
CA THR A 211 -29.06 5.16 -14.43
C THR A 211 -29.91 4.58 -15.57
N GLY A 212 -30.00 3.25 -15.66
CA GLY A 212 -30.82 2.51 -16.62
C GLY A 212 -30.17 2.29 -17.98
N ASP A 213 -28.85 2.51 -18.08
CA ASP A 213 -28.07 2.25 -19.30
C ASP A 213 -27.52 0.82 -19.29
N THR A 214 -28.30 -0.12 -19.82
CA THR A 214 -27.97 -1.54 -19.81
C THR A 214 -26.85 -1.91 -20.78
N ASP A 215 -26.70 -1.16 -21.87
CA ASP A 215 -25.70 -1.43 -22.90
C ASP A 215 -24.31 -1.02 -22.38
N GLU A 216 -24.22 0.14 -21.72
CA GLU A 216 -22.99 0.58 -21.05
C GLU A 216 -22.61 -0.37 -19.91
N ALA A 217 -23.58 -0.79 -19.09
CA ALA A 217 -23.32 -1.77 -18.04
C ALA A 217 -22.75 -3.10 -18.56
N GLU A 218 -23.26 -3.59 -19.71
CA GLU A 218 -22.73 -4.79 -20.34
C GLU A 218 -21.30 -4.61 -20.84
N ALA A 219 -20.98 -3.43 -21.40
CA ALA A 219 -19.62 -3.07 -21.82
C ALA A 219 -18.66 -3.01 -20.63
N CYS A 220 -19.01 -2.32 -19.55
CA CYS A 220 -18.19 -2.27 -18.33
C CYS A 220 -17.96 -3.67 -17.72
N LEU A 221 -19.00 -4.52 -17.70
CA LEU A 221 -18.85 -5.92 -17.24
C LEU A 221 -18.01 -6.78 -18.19
N HIS A 222 -17.97 -6.47 -19.48
CA HIS A 222 -17.06 -7.11 -20.42
C HIS A 222 -15.61 -6.77 -20.07
N GLU A 223 -15.30 -5.49 -19.87
CA GLU A 223 -13.95 -5.04 -19.49
C GLU A 223 -13.53 -5.64 -18.13
N ALA A 224 -14.39 -5.59 -17.12
CA ALA A 224 -14.14 -6.20 -15.81
C ALA A 224 -13.76 -7.69 -15.90
N ARG A 225 -14.36 -8.45 -16.83
CA ARG A 225 -14.03 -9.87 -17.04
C ARG A 225 -12.64 -10.06 -17.66
N GLY A 226 -12.21 -9.15 -18.52
CA GLY A 226 -10.85 -9.12 -19.05
C GLY A 226 -9.83 -8.95 -17.93
N TRP A 227 -10.03 -7.96 -17.07
CA TRP A 227 -9.17 -7.70 -15.91
C TRP A 227 -9.16 -8.87 -14.90
N GLU A 228 -10.33 -9.45 -14.60
CA GLU A 228 -10.42 -10.62 -13.71
C GLU A 228 -9.59 -11.81 -14.24
N LYS A 229 -9.54 -11.97 -15.57
CA LYS A 229 -8.72 -13.01 -16.19
C LYS A 229 -7.23 -12.72 -16.02
N THR A 230 -6.79 -11.50 -16.30
CA THR A 230 -5.39 -11.09 -16.10
C THR A 230 -4.95 -11.30 -14.64
N ALA A 231 -5.80 -10.98 -13.66
CA ALA A 231 -5.53 -11.25 -12.24
C ALA A 231 -5.36 -12.75 -11.96
N ARG A 232 -6.20 -13.59 -12.56
CA ARG A 232 -6.12 -15.05 -12.43
C ARG A 232 -4.78 -15.59 -12.96
N ASP A 233 -4.33 -15.07 -14.10
CA ASP A 233 -3.09 -15.51 -14.75
C ASP A 233 -1.87 -15.08 -13.93
N LEU A 234 -1.84 -13.84 -13.42
CA LEU A 234 -0.81 -13.35 -12.50
C LEU A 234 -0.75 -14.14 -11.18
N ARG A 235 -1.90 -14.48 -10.58
CA ARG A 235 -1.93 -15.36 -9.38
C ARG A 235 -1.40 -16.77 -9.68
N GLY A 236 -1.61 -17.26 -10.90
CA GLY A 236 -1.00 -18.49 -11.40
C GLY A 236 0.52 -18.42 -11.42
N ALA A 237 1.07 -17.34 -12.00
CA ALA A 237 2.51 -17.07 -12.04
C ALA A 237 3.12 -16.91 -10.65
N LEU A 238 2.47 -16.17 -9.76
CA LEU A 238 2.94 -16.00 -8.38
C LEU A 238 3.06 -17.35 -7.67
N ARG A 239 2.07 -18.23 -7.85
CA ARG A 239 2.12 -19.59 -7.30
C ARG A 239 3.28 -20.39 -7.90
N HIS A 240 3.55 -20.25 -9.19
CA HIS A 240 4.68 -20.89 -9.86
C HIS A 240 6.02 -20.43 -9.26
N VAL A 241 6.22 -19.11 -9.12
CA VAL A 241 7.44 -18.52 -8.54
C VAL A 241 7.62 -18.90 -7.06
N ALA A 242 6.55 -18.84 -6.27
CA ALA A 242 6.62 -19.07 -4.82
C ALA A 242 6.81 -20.54 -4.43
N LEU A 243 6.26 -21.48 -5.19
CA LEU A 243 6.29 -22.91 -4.86
C LEU A 243 7.36 -23.70 -5.62
N GLY A 244 7.97 -23.12 -6.66
CA GLY A 244 8.84 -23.83 -7.59
C GLY A 244 8.07 -24.81 -8.46
N SER A 245 8.57 -25.05 -9.66
CA SER A 245 7.93 -25.93 -10.66
C SER A 245 7.63 -27.31 -10.08
N SER A 246 6.36 -27.75 -10.11
CA SER A 246 5.99 -29.17 -10.05
C SER A 246 6.00 -29.78 -11.44
#